data_AF-A0A6J2QFA1-F1
#
_entry.id   AF-A0A6J2QFA1-F1
#
_cell.length_a   1.000
_cell.length_b   1.000
_cell.length_c   1.000
_cell.angle_alpha   90.00
_cell.angle_beta   90.00
_cell.angle_gamma   90.00
#
_symmetry.space_group_name_H-M   'P 1'
#
loop_
_entity.id
_entity.type
_entity.pdbx_description
1 polymer ?
#
loop_
_entity_poly.entity_id
_entity_poly.type
_entity_poly.pdbx_seq_one_letter_code
_entity_poly.pdbx_strand_id
1 'polypeptide(L)'
;MSQFLGRQDCIESLRKDVVDLQGAVLDVFSRTGPVRFTSWKFPDKLSCHLDMVALLEQYDFVDGEDAFNQHSHIVLLELVVDRLLLLLQSLNAYIEQTRSSQRRGQTQQKGCLSVGLVVRSYWSNLVQFANLKGTYKDTKNQTKSKTFDCDGTETVSSVSPQMSTSRNCLSASSSTSSLNSQLPSSGTHITPCYPKADSHNVRCQTVESSLVPCNACHQVQSTLIKTGHALLELLQSESLPSSLQPLLVAVEDTLELGHMTAADVAQWANEQLRDMRRLAKHLQDVRDTVQPLRDGLAAAEAERERFRSQLERTQKEFKQQMEKHQANIVQLEFSLRTSQRSVKETEQRLQEEQRQLKREMLCLEESNSSLKEKVAAQQDGLQALECENNVLQEKVRTLHREEDACCKLQQSIQQLESQISETQLRFDKENAKYRSACHQQES
;
A
#
# COMPACT_ATOMS: atom_id res chain seq x y z
N MET A 1 18.68 -3.20 -24.08
CA MET A 1 18.44 -2.37 -22.88
C MET A 1 19.73 -1.98 -22.17
N SER A 2 20.67 -2.90 -21.89
CA SER A 2 21.90 -2.61 -21.12
C SER A 2 22.79 -1.47 -21.66
N GLN A 3 22.80 -1.21 -22.98
CA GLN A 3 23.66 -0.21 -23.65
C GLN A 3 23.43 1.27 -23.25
N PHE A 4 22.42 1.57 -22.41
CA PHE A 4 22.14 2.94 -21.95
C PHE A 4 22.29 3.13 -20.43
N LEU A 5 22.52 2.06 -19.67
CA LEU A 5 22.77 2.14 -18.23
C LEU A 5 24.16 2.73 -17.99
N GLY A 6 24.25 3.68 -17.05
CA GLY A 6 25.53 4.32 -16.68
C GLY A 6 26.08 5.36 -17.65
N ARG A 7 25.34 5.76 -18.70
CA ARG A 7 25.76 6.89 -19.54
C ARG A 7 25.67 8.23 -18.80
N GLN A 8 26.64 9.11 -19.04
CA GLN A 8 26.70 10.48 -18.52
C GLN A 8 25.42 11.27 -18.81
N ASP A 9 24.95 11.30 -20.06
CA ASP A 9 23.76 12.07 -20.47
C ASP A 9 22.48 11.64 -19.73
N CYS A 10 22.31 10.33 -19.49
CA CYS A 10 21.23 9.83 -18.66
C CYS A 10 21.39 10.19 -17.18
N ILE A 11 22.61 10.14 -16.63
CA ILE A 11 22.91 10.50 -15.25
C ILE A 11 22.64 12.00 -15.02
N GLU A 12 23.17 12.88 -15.87
CA GLU A 12 22.93 14.33 -15.81
C GLU A 12 21.44 14.68 -15.90
N SER A 13 20.67 14.01 -16.77
CA SER A 13 19.21 14.18 -16.83
C SER A 13 18.54 13.78 -15.51
N LEU A 14 18.84 12.59 -14.98
CA LEU A 14 18.22 12.11 -13.74
C LEU A 14 18.59 12.99 -12.53
N ARG A 15 19.82 13.52 -12.48
CA ARG A 15 20.26 14.51 -11.47
C ARG A 15 19.37 15.75 -11.51
N LYS A 16 19.14 16.28 -12.70
CA LYS A 16 18.25 17.43 -12.91
C LYS A 16 16.80 17.12 -12.54
N ASP A 17 16.27 15.97 -12.96
CA ASP A 17 14.90 15.54 -12.63
C ASP A 17 14.71 15.44 -11.10
N VAL A 18 15.70 14.93 -10.37
CA VAL A 18 15.71 14.91 -8.90
C VAL A 18 15.70 16.32 -8.29
N VAL A 19 16.46 17.26 -8.84
CA VAL A 19 16.49 18.68 -8.40
C VAL A 19 15.14 19.37 -8.65
N ASP A 20 14.60 19.26 -9.87
CA ASP A 20 13.34 19.89 -10.25
C ASP A 20 12.16 19.32 -9.42
N LEU A 21 12.15 18.01 -9.17
CA LEU A 21 11.17 17.37 -8.27
C LEU A 21 11.33 17.79 -6.81
N GLN A 22 12.57 17.94 -6.31
CA GLN A 22 12.82 18.46 -4.97
C GLN A 22 12.34 19.91 -4.84
N GLY A 23 12.50 20.74 -5.88
CA GLY A 23 11.93 22.08 -5.96
C GLY A 23 10.40 22.08 -5.86
N ALA A 24 9.72 21.18 -6.59
CA ALA A 24 8.27 21.01 -6.52
C ALA A 24 7.79 20.54 -5.13
N VAL A 25 8.53 19.64 -4.47
CA VAL A 25 8.25 19.22 -3.08
C VAL A 25 8.36 20.41 -2.13
N LEU A 26 9.37 21.28 -2.29
CA LEU A 26 9.57 22.45 -1.46
C LEU A 26 8.48 23.52 -1.63
N ASP A 27 7.94 23.72 -2.84
CA ASP A 27 6.76 24.59 -3.05
C ASP A 27 5.54 24.06 -2.28
N VAL A 28 5.26 22.76 -2.32
CA VAL A 28 4.15 22.17 -1.55
C VAL A 28 4.40 22.29 -0.05
N PHE A 29 5.62 21.99 0.42
CA PHE A 29 6.03 22.14 1.83
C PHE A 29 5.94 23.58 2.33
N SER A 30 6.08 24.61 1.47
CA SER A 30 5.85 26.01 1.89
C SER A 30 4.41 26.28 2.37
N ARG A 31 3.46 25.40 2.00
CA ARG A 31 2.02 25.53 2.26
C ARG A 31 1.51 24.50 3.29
N THR A 32 2.07 23.29 3.29
CA THR A 32 1.72 22.21 4.25
C THR A 32 2.63 22.14 5.47
N GLY A 33 3.81 22.74 5.42
CA GLY A 33 4.96 22.32 6.23
C GLY A 33 5.55 20.98 5.76
N PRO A 34 6.74 20.58 6.25
CA PRO A 34 7.38 19.33 5.87
C PRO A 34 6.59 18.10 6.35
N VAL A 35 6.22 17.21 5.43
CA VAL A 35 5.37 16.05 5.74
C VAL A 35 6.21 14.80 6.00
N ARG A 36 6.01 14.19 7.17
CA ARG A 36 6.88 13.13 7.74
C ARG A 36 6.48 11.72 7.31
N PHE A 37 6.81 11.38 6.06
CA PHE A 37 6.78 10.00 5.57
C PHE A 37 8.19 9.40 5.53
N THR A 38 8.30 8.08 5.69
CA THR A 38 9.55 7.35 5.41
C THR A 38 9.89 7.41 3.93
N SER A 39 11.18 7.49 3.59
CA SER A 39 11.63 7.35 2.20
C SER A 39 11.31 5.94 1.68
N TRP A 40 10.92 5.87 0.41
CA TRP A 40 10.75 4.63 -0.34
C TRP A 40 12.12 4.02 -0.69
N LYS A 41 13.10 4.87 -1.05
CA LYS A 41 14.49 4.44 -1.34
C LYS A 41 15.30 4.12 -0.07
N PHE A 42 15.08 4.85 1.02
CA PHE A 42 15.78 4.69 2.30
C PHE A 42 14.77 4.53 3.45
N PRO A 43 14.19 3.32 3.67
CA PRO A 43 13.09 3.12 4.63
C PRO A 43 13.42 3.43 6.09
N ASP A 44 14.71 3.50 6.43
CA ASP A 44 15.28 3.93 7.70
C ASP A 44 15.19 5.45 7.95
N LYS A 45 15.01 6.24 6.88
CA LYS A 45 15.04 7.71 6.91
C LYS A 45 13.67 8.31 6.60
N LEU A 46 13.42 9.52 7.10
CA LEU A 46 12.28 10.32 6.63
C LEU A 46 12.62 10.96 5.28
N SER A 47 11.72 10.84 4.31
CA SER A 47 11.90 11.35 2.95
C SER A 47 12.11 12.87 2.92
N CYS A 48 11.49 13.59 3.86
CA CYS A 48 11.68 15.03 4.07
C CYS A 48 13.01 15.42 4.74
N HIS A 49 13.83 14.45 5.18
CA HIS A 49 15.14 14.66 5.82
C HIS A 49 16.31 14.07 5.01
N LEU A 50 16.10 13.67 3.74
CA LEU A 50 17.22 13.29 2.88
C LEU A 50 18.02 14.54 2.52
N ASP A 51 19.34 14.47 2.72
CA ASP A 51 20.27 15.46 2.18
C ASP A 51 20.42 15.22 0.68
N MET A 52 19.66 15.99 -0.10
CA MET A 52 19.65 15.87 -1.56
C MET A 52 20.93 16.41 -2.20
N VAL A 53 21.70 17.27 -1.51
CA VAL A 53 22.97 17.78 -2.02
C VAL A 53 24.03 16.68 -1.90
N ALA A 54 24.19 16.14 -0.69
CA ALA A 54 25.13 15.04 -0.46
C ALA A 54 24.80 13.77 -1.28
N LEU A 55 23.50 13.46 -1.48
CA LEU A 55 23.10 12.35 -2.34
C LEU A 55 23.40 12.60 -3.83
N LEU A 56 23.27 13.84 -4.32
CA LEU A 56 23.67 14.16 -5.68
C LEU A 56 25.20 14.15 -5.80
N GLU A 57 25.96 14.75 -4.88
CA GLU A 57 27.43 14.68 -4.89
C GLU A 57 27.94 13.23 -4.83
N GLN A 58 27.27 12.34 -4.07
CA GLN A 58 27.63 10.93 -3.96
C GLN A 58 27.38 10.11 -5.25
N TYR A 59 26.38 10.47 -6.06
CA TYR A 59 25.96 9.69 -7.24
C TYR A 59 26.10 10.49 -8.54
N ASP A 60 27.24 11.15 -8.73
CA ASP A 60 27.61 11.78 -10.01
C ASP A 60 28.18 10.77 -11.02
N PHE A 61 28.43 11.23 -12.25
CA PHE A 61 29.17 10.48 -13.27
C PHE A 61 30.68 10.56 -13.03
N VAL A 62 31.38 9.43 -13.22
CA VAL A 62 32.84 9.32 -13.06
C VAL A 62 33.43 8.66 -14.31
N ASP A 63 34.34 9.35 -15.00
CA ASP A 63 35.00 8.83 -16.20
C ASP A 63 35.73 7.51 -15.94
N GLY A 64 35.41 6.49 -16.74
CA GLY A 64 36.04 5.16 -16.68
C GLY A 64 35.45 4.18 -15.67
N GLU A 65 34.56 4.61 -14.76
CA GLU A 65 33.95 3.72 -13.75
C GLU A 65 32.57 3.18 -14.16
N ASP A 66 32.48 2.45 -15.27
CA ASP A 66 31.22 1.91 -15.82
C ASP A 66 30.30 1.25 -14.78
N ALA A 67 30.85 0.43 -13.89
CA ALA A 67 30.08 -0.27 -12.86
C ALA A 67 29.52 0.67 -11.78
N PHE A 68 30.27 1.72 -11.41
CA PHE A 68 29.79 2.77 -10.51
C PHE A 68 28.72 3.62 -11.18
N ASN A 69 28.96 4.05 -12.43
CA ASN A 69 27.99 4.84 -13.19
C ASN A 69 26.66 4.09 -13.39
N GLN A 70 26.71 2.78 -13.66
CA GLN A 70 25.50 1.93 -13.72
C GLN A 70 24.75 1.89 -12.37
N HIS A 71 25.47 1.86 -11.24
CA HIS A 71 24.87 1.97 -9.91
C HIS A 71 24.25 3.35 -9.65
N SER A 72 24.99 4.44 -9.92
CA SER A 72 24.51 5.83 -9.78
C SER A 72 23.24 6.07 -10.62
N HIS A 73 23.22 5.62 -11.87
CA HIS A 73 22.03 5.69 -12.73
C HIS A 73 20.80 5.00 -12.11
N ILE A 74 20.98 3.79 -11.54
CA ILE A 74 19.89 3.07 -10.87
C ILE A 74 19.43 3.81 -9.60
N VAL A 75 20.36 4.26 -8.75
CA VAL A 75 20.02 4.95 -7.50
C VAL A 75 19.34 6.31 -7.76
N LEU A 76 19.78 7.06 -8.77
CA LEU A 76 19.12 8.31 -9.18
C LEU A 76 17.71 8.05 -9.70
N LEU A 77 17.49 6.99 -10.50
CA LEU A 77 16.15 6.61 -10.97
C LEU A 77 15.22 6.21 -9.80
N GLU A 78 15.73 5.46 -8.83
CA GLU A 78 14.99 5.15 -7.59
C GLU A 78 14.71 6.40 -6.74
N LEU A 79 15.61 7.40 -6.76
CA LEU A 79 15.46 8.67 -6.07
C LEU A 79 14.42 9.58 -6.76
N VAL A 80 14.32 9.56 -8.09
CA VAL A 80 13.22 10.18 -8.85
C VAL A 80 11.87 9.60 -8.39
N VAL A 81 11.76 8.27 -8.27
CA VAL A 81 10.56 7.59 -7.76
C VAL A 81 10.26 8.01 -6.31
N ASP A 82 11.27 8.08 -5.44
CA ASP A 82 11.10 8.55 -4.06
C ASP A 82 10.59 10.00 -3.97
N ARG A 83 11.17 10.92 -4.75
CA ARG A 83 10.71 12.33 -4.81
C ARG A 83 9.29 12.45 -5.36
N LEU A 84 8.94 11.70 -6.41
CA LEU A 84 7.57 11.65 -6.95
C LEU A 84 6.54 11.14 -5.92
N LEU A 85 6.90 10.11 -5.15
CA LEU A 85 6.07 9.60 -4.06
C LEU A 85 5.89 10.63 -2.95
N LEU A 86 6.95 11.31 -2.52
CA LEU A 86 6.88 12.38 -1.54
C LEU A 86 6.00 13.54 -2.04
N LEU A 87 6.12 13.92 -3.32
CA LEU A 87 5.29 14.97 -3.93
C LEU A 87 3.79 14.59 -3.92
N LEU A 88 3.44 13.37 -4.36
CA LEU A 88 2.06 12.86 -4.31
C LEU A 88 1.51 12.81 -2.87
N GLN A 89 2.31 12.35 -1.91
CA GLN A 89 1.96 12.29 -0.50
C GLN A 89 1.74 13.69 0.10
N SER A 90 2.55 14.67 -0.32
CA SER A 90 2.48 16.07 0.14
C SER A 90 1.27 16.80 -0.46
N LEU A 91 0.99 16.59 -1.75
CA LEU A 91 -0.23 17.07 -2.41
C LEU A 91 -1.49 16.46 -1.78
N ASN A 92 -1.45 15.19 -1.38
CA ASN A 92 -2.53 14.56 -0.63
C ASN A 92 -2.74 15.19 0.75
N ALA A 93 -1.64 15.49 1.48
CA ALA A 93 -1.70 16.21 2.75
C ALA A 93 -2.26 17.63 2.59
N TYR A 94 -1.89 18.35 1.52
CA TYR A 94 -2.43 19.67 1.17
C TYR A 94 -3.95 19.61 0.91
N ILE A 95 -4.43 18.60 0.17
CA ILE A 95 -5.86 18.40 -0.09
C ILE A 95 -6.63 18.15 1.22
N GLU A 96 -6.11 17.29 2.11
CA GLU A 96 -6.77 17.04 3.40
C GLU A 96 -6.73 18.27 4.32
N GLN A 97 -5.61 19.00 4.38
CA GLN A 97 -5.52 20.27 5.12
C GLN A 97 -6.52 21.31 4.60
N THR A 98 -6.70 21.39 3.27
CA THR A 98 -7.69 22.28 2.64
C THR A 98 -9.15 21.84 2.91
N ARG A 99 -9.39 20.54 3.12
CA ARG A 99 -10.70 20.00 3.55
C ARG A 99 -10.96 20.21 5.05
N SER A 100 -9.92 20.33 5.88
CA SER A 100 -9.99 20.20 7.34
C SER A 100 -9.60 21.47 8.11
N SER A 101 -9.96 22.65 7.60
CA SER A 101 -9.79 23.99 8.21
C SER A 101 -10.37 24.18 9.63
N GLN A 102 -10.88 23.13 10.28
CA GLN A 102 -11.46 23.15 11.62
C GLN A 102 -11.03 21.98 12.52
N ARG A 103 -10.05 21.14 12.12
CA ARG A 103 -9.53 20.07 12.99
C ARG A 103 -8.02 19.86 12.83
N ARG A 104 -7.23 20.57 13.66
CA ARG A 104 -5.76 20.51 13.71
C ARG A 104 -5.23 19.21 14.32
N GLY A 105 -5.53 18.07 13.68
CA GLY A 105 -4.95 16.78 14.02
C GLY A 105 -3.48 16.70 13.56
N GLN A 106 -2.59 16.22 14.42
CA GLN A 106 -1.18 16.01 14.04
C GLN A 106 -1.09 14.92 12.96
N THR A 107 -0.32 15.18 11.90
CA THR A 107 -0.06 14.20 10.85
C THR A 107 0.72 13.01 11.41
N GLN A 108 0.00 11.92 11.72
CA GLN A 108 0.61 10.69 12.21
C GLN A 108 1.68 10.19 11.24
N GLN A 109 2.81 9.77 11.81
CA GLN A 109 3.93 9.17 11.07
C GLN A 109 3.48 7.84 10.44
N LYS A 110 3.11 7.89 9.15
CA LYS A 110 2.79 6.71 8.37
C LYS A 110 4.09 6.13 7.81
N GLY A 111 4.34 4.85 8.12
CA GLY A 111 5.46 4.10 7.54
C GLY A 111 5.29 3.85 6.04
N CYS A 112 6.23 3.12 5.44
CA CYS A 112 6.34 3.00 3.99
C CYS A 112 5.06 2.44 3.36
N LEU A 113 4.32 3.31 2.65
CA LEU A 113 3.12 2.96 1.89
C LEU A 113 3.54 2.49 0.50
N SER A 114 2.93 1.41 0.01
CA SER A 114 3.18 0.96 -1.36
C SER A 114 2.72 2.00 -2.39
N VAL A 115 3.44 2.08 -3.52
CA VAL A 115 3.20 3.03 -4.62
C VAL A 115 1.71 3.10 -5.00
N GLY A 116 1.07 1.93 -5.17
CA GLY A 116 -0.35 1.84 -5.53
C GLY A 116 -1.30 2.39 -4.45
N LEU A 117 -0.96 2.28 -3.15
CA LEU A 117 -1.75 2.87 -2.07
C LEU A 117 -1.58 4.39 -2.01
N VAL A 118 -0.37 4.90 -2.24
CA VAL A 118 -0.10 6.36 -2.34
C VAL A 118 -0.93 6.97 -3.47
N VAL A 119 -0.81 6.42 -4.68
CA VAL A 119 -1.53 6.91 -5.87
C VAL A 119 -3.05 6.78 -5.68
N ARG A 120 -3.55 5.65 -5.18
CA ARG A 120 -4.99 5.45 -4.92
C ARG A 120 -5.54 6.38 -3.85
N SER A 121 -4.78 6.65 -2.78
CA SER A 121 -5.19 7.60 -1.74
C SER A 121 -5.26 9.03 -2.29
N TYR A 122 -4.23 9.46 -3.02
CA TYR A 122 -4.20 10.78 -3.65
C TYR A 122 -5.37 10.94 -4.64
N TRP A 123 -5.58 9.98 -5.54
CA TRP A 123 -6.67 10.04 -6.53
C TRP A 123 -8.05 10.06 -5.87
N SER A 124 -8.29 9.20 -4.88
CA SER A 124 -9.54 9.20 -4.09
C SER A 124 -9.82 10.58 -3.48
N ASN A 125 -8.80 11.17 -2.85
CA ASN A 125 -8.95 12.43 -2.14
C ASN A 125 -9.08 13.62 -3.10
N LEU A 126 -8.38 13.60 -4.23
CA LEU A 126 -8.50 14.58 -5.31
C LEU A 126 -9.92 14.57 -5.93
N VAL A 127 -10.47 13.40 -6.23
CA VAL A 127 -11.84 13.26 -6.77
C VAL A 127 -12.87 13.74 -5.75
N GLN A 128 -12.75 13.35 -4.48
CA GLN A 128 -13.65 13.85 -3.42
C GLN A 128 -13.54 15.37 -3.22
N PHE A 129 -12.34 15.95 -3.33
CA PHE A 129 -12.11 17.38 -3.22
C PHE A 129 -12.68 18.16 -4.41
N ALA A 130 -12.53 17.64 -5.64
CA ALA A 130 -13.15 18.20 -6.83
C ALA A 130 -14.68 18.20 -6.72
N ASN A 131 -15.27 17.08 -6.29
CA ASN A 131 -16.72 16.95 -6.10
C ASN A 131 -17.23 17.94 -5.03
N LEU A 132 -16.57 18.04 -3.88
CA LEU A 132 -16.91 18.98 -2.81
C LEU A 132 -16.88 20.44 -3.31
N LYS A 133 -15.87 20.79 -4.12
CA LYS A 133 -15.72 22.12 -4.73
C LYS A 133 -16.76 22.40 -5.83
N GLY A 134 -17.38 21.36 -6.40
CA GLY A 134 -18.59 21.45 -7.21
C GLY A 134 -19.82 21.79 -6.37
N THR A 135 -20.11 21.00 -5.33
CA THR A 135 -21.29 21.21 -4.45
C THR A 135 -21.33 22.61 -3.81
N TYR A 136 -20.16 23.17 -3.46
CA TYR A 136 -20.02 24.54 -2.95
C TYR A 136 -20.35 25.65 -3.97
N LYS A 137 -20.32 25.37 -5.29
CA LYS A 137 -20.78 26.30 -6.32
C LYS A 137 -22.30 26.26 -6.46
N ASP A 138 -22.89 25.06 -6.48
CA ASP A 138 -24.34 24.90 -6.69
C ASP A 138 -25.16 25.37 -5.49
N THR A 139 -24.71 25.09 -4.26
CA THR A 139 -25.36 25.61 -3.05
C THR A 139 -25.39 27.15 -3.03
N LYS A 140 -24.30 27.82 -3.43
CA LYS A 140 -24.24 29.30 -3.51
C LYS A 140 -25.24 29.90 -4.51
N ASN A 141 -25.71 29.11 -5.48
CA ASN A 141 -26.78 29.51 -6.40
C ASN A 141 -28.19 29.27 -5.82
N GLN A 142 -28.35 28.35 -4.85
CA GLN A 142 -29.65 28.03 -4.23
C GLN A 142 -29.95 28.82 -2.94
N THR A 143 -28.94 29.26 -2.17
CA THR A 143 -29.14 30.00 -0.89
C THR A 143 -29.61 31.45 -1.07
N LYS A 144 -30.35 31.77 -2.14
CA LYS A 144 -31.03 33.06 -2.35
C LYS A 144 -32.56 33.00 -2.24
N SER A 145 -33.15 31.83 -1.98
CA SER A 145 -34.60 31.69 -1.92
C SER A 145 -35.10 30.71 -0.85
N LYS A 146 -35.18 31.16 0.41
CA LYS A 146 -36.39 31.14 1.27
C LYS A 146 -36.09 31.68 2.68
N THR A 147 -37.16 32.07 3.37
CA THR A 147 -37.19 32.77 4.67
C THR A 147 -38.34 32.16 5.50
N PHE A 148 -38.38 32.40 6.81
CA PHE A 148 -39.41 31.95 7.79
C PHE A 148 -39.38 30.42 8.11
N ASP A 149 -39.60 29.96 9.35
CA ASP A 149 -39.58 30.67 10.65
C ASP A 149 -39.30 29.71 11.84
N CYS A 150 -39.34 30.22 13.08
CA CYS A 150 -39.14 29.47 14.34
C CYS A 150 -40.28 28.52 14.75
N ASP A 151 -39.93 27.39 15.38
CA ASP A 151 -40.40 27.02 16.74
C ASP A 151 -39.39 26.01 17.37
N GLY A 152 -39.57 25.58 18.62
CA GLY A 152 -38.62 24.73 19.35
C GLY A 152 -39.22 23.61 20.22
N THR A 153 -38.55 23.35 21.36
CA THR A 153 -38.86 22.34 22.41
C THR A 153 -38.16 20.97 22.29
N GLU A 154 -37.78 20.49 23.48
CA GLU A 154 -37.04 19.30 23.93
C GLU A 154 -37.56 17.94 23.38
N THR A 155 -36.79 16.83 23.30
CA THR A 155 -36.24 16.07 24.45
C THR A 155 -35.27 14.91 24.06
N VAL A 156 -34.20 14.73 24.87
CA VAL A 156 -33.65 13.45 25.44
C VAL A 156 -33.13 12.29 24.54
N SER A 157 -32.08 11.62 25.04
CA SER A 157 -31.52 10.28 24.66
C SER A 157 -30.49 10.23 23.49
N SER A 158 -29.34 9.53 23.58
CA SER A 158 -28.71 8.83 24.72
C SER A 158 -27.17 8.77 24.67
N VAL A 159 -26.61 8.81 25.89
CA VAL A 159 -25.23 8.66 26.40
C VAL A 159 -24.24 7.79 25.58
N SER A 160 -23.01 8.29 25.45
CA SER A 160 -21.79 7.48 25.22
C SER A 160 -21.07 7.16 26.54
N PRO A 161 -20.47 5.98 26.73
CA PRO A 161 -19.74 5.64 27.96
C PRO A 161 -18.29 6.17 27.95
N GLN A 162 -17.89 6.86 29.01
CA GLN A 162 -16.48 7.13 29.35
C GLN A 162 -16.21 6.80 30.82
N MET A 163 -14.99 6.32 31.11
CA MET A 163 -14.53 5.90 32.44
C MET A 163 -14.54 7.05 33.47
N SER A 164 -14.85 6.74 34.75
CA SER A 164 -13.85 6.81 35.86
C SER A 164 -14.46 6.77 37.28
N THR A 165 -13.59 6.52 38.28
CA THR A 165 -13.79 6.55 39.76
C THR A 165 -14.64 5.41 40.37
N SER A 166 -14.30 4.74 41.49
CA SER A 166 -13.37 4.92 42.64
C SER A 166 -13.94 5.62 43.90
N ARG A 167 -13.42 5.22 45.09
CA ARG A 167 -13.78 5.51 46.51
C ARG A 167 -14.70 4.47 47.18
N ASN A 168 -14.68 4.21 48.50
CA ASN A 168 -13.87 4.68 49.67
C ASN A 168 -13.95 3.62 50.81
N CYS A 169 -13.14 3.57 51.88
CA CYS A 169 -11.85 4.21 52.22
C CYS A 169 -10.92 3.13 52.87
N LEU A 170 -10.31 3.11 54.08
CA LEU A 170 -10.08 3.94 55.30
C LEU A 170 -8.66 3.53 55.83
N SER A 171 -7.71 4.44 56.05
CA SER A 171 -7.24 5.04 57.34
C SER A 171 -6.87 4.07 58.49
N ALA A 172 -5.75 4.23 59.23
CA ALA A 172 -4.95 5.44 59.48
C ALA A 172 -3.45 5.21 59.81
N SER A 173 -2.74 6.34 60.00
CA SER A 173 -1.32 6.58 60.34
C SER A 173 -0.76 5.77 61.54
N SER A 174 0.57 5.63 61.70
CA SER A 174 1.45 6.64 62.35
C SER A 174 2.95 6.36 62.18
N SER A 175 3.82 7.28 62.61
CA SER A 175 5.28 7.27 62.34
C SER A 175 6.18 7.09 63.58
N THR A 176 7.39 6.56 63.34
CA THR A 176 8.65 6.76 64.10
C THR A 176 8.69 6.59 65.62
N SER A 177 9.37 5.53 66.07
CA SER A 177 10.45 5.62 67.07
C SER A 177 11.39 4.41 66.93
N SER A 178 12.59 4.50 67.53
CA SER A 178 13.60 3.43 67.51
C SER A 178 14.14 3.17 68.91
N LEU A 179 14.43 1.90 69.24
CA LEU A 179 15.64 1.43 69.94
C LEU A 179 15.57 -0.05 70.34
N ASN A 180 16.76 -0.61 70.59
CA ASN A 180 17.09 -1.80 71.38
C ASN A 180 16.64 -3.20 70.93
N SER A 181 17.66 -3.96 70.53
CA SER A 181 17.73 -5.41 70.45
C SER A 181 17.68 -6.11 71.82
N GLN A 182 17.06 -7.30 71.88
CA GLN A 182 17.57 -8.44 72.66
C GLN A 182 17.01 -9.76 72.11
N LEU A 183 17.81 -10.83 72.18
CA LEU A 183 17.46 -12.18 71.71
C LEU A 183 17.25 -13.10 72.93
N PRO A 184 16.23 -13.98 72.95
CA PRO A 184 15.81 -14.65 74.20
C PRO A 184 16.69 -15.85 74.57
N SER A 185 16.82 -16.08 75.88
CA SER A 185 17.39 -17.30 76.48
C SER A 185 16.29 -18.16 77.11
N SER A 186 16.33 -19.47 76.88
CA SER A 186 15.70 -20.51 77.73
C SER A 186 16.18 -21.89 77.28
N GLY A 187 16.51 -22.79 78.22
CA GLY A 187 16.98 -24.14 77.88
C GLY A 187 17.76 -24.90 78.96
N THR A 188 17.53 -24.62 80.25
CA THR A 188 18.28 -25.27 81.35
C THR A 188 17.64 -26.60 81.74
N HIS A 189 18.42 -27.68 81.76
CA HIS A 189 18.15 -28.84 82.61
C HIS A 189 19.46 -29.36 83.23
N ILE A 190 19.39 -29.73 84.52
CA ILE A 190 20.53 -30.08 85.36
C ILE A 190 20.44 -31.54 85.77
N THR A 191 21.57 -32.25 85.76
CA THR A 191 21.78 -33.47 86.55
C THR A 191 23.02 -33.25 87.44
N PRO A 192 22.95 -33.47 88.76
CA PRO A 192 23.96 -32.97 89.69
C PRO A 192 25.08 -33.98 89.98
N CYS A 193 26.28 -33.47 90.28
CA CYS A 193 27.28 -34.18 91.08
C CYS A 193 28.14 -33.18 91.86
N TYR A 194 27.94 -33.11 93.17
CA TYR A 194 28.94 -32.56 94.10
C TYR A 194 29.92 -33.69 94.46
N PRO A 195 31.20 -33.37 94.66
CA PRO A 195 31.64 -33.18 96.04
C PRO A 195 32.10 -31.74 96.30
N LYS A 196 31.84 -31.24 97.52
CA LYS A 196 32.62 -30.12 98.06
C LYS A 196 33.97 -30.66 98.55
N ALA A 197 35.04 -30.02 98.14
CA ALA A 197 36.29 -29.96 98.90
C ALA A 197 36.85 -28.54 98.70
N ASP A 198 36.97 -27.79 99.79
CA ASP A 198 37.43 -26.41 99.71
C ASP A 198 38.91 -26.34 99.31
N SER A 199 39.18 -25.57 98.26
CA SER A 199 40.52 -25.12 97.92
C SER A 199 40.41 -23.80 97.17
N HIS A 200 40.13 -22.74 97.91
CA HIS A 200 40.42 -21.37 97.50
C HIS A 200 41.94 -21.16 97.44
N ASN A 201 42.58 -21.85 96.49
CA ASN A 201 43.97 -21.70 96.13
C ASN A 201 44.08 -20.38 95.34
N VAL A 202 44.07 -19.27 96.07
CA VAL A 202 44.40 -17.94 95.53
C VAL A 202 45.89 -17.95 95.19
N ARG A 203 46.22 -18.57 94.05
CA ARG A 203 47.54 -18.54 93.45
C ARG A 203 47.78 -17.14 92.91
N CYS A 204 48.15 -16.23 93.80
CA CYS A 204 48.79 -14.98 93.44
C CYS A 204 49.98 -15.32 92.53
N GLN A 205 49.97 -14.79 91.32
CA GLN A 205 51.02 -15.04 90.34
C GLN A 205 52.33 -14.43 90.88
N THR A 206 53.34 -15.27 91.12
CA THR A 206 54.68 -14.80 91.49
C THR A 206 55.28 -14.03 90.31
N VAL A 207 56.24 -13.13 90.57
CA VAL A 207 56.88 -12.37 89.48
C VAL A 207 57.43 -13.30 88.39
N GLU A 208 58.09 -14.39 88.77
CA GLU A 208 58.60 -15.41 87.85
C GLU A 208 57.49 -16.11 87.04
N SER A 209 56.33 -16.40 87.65
CA SER A 209 55.19 -17.01 86.94
C SER A 209 54.31 -16.00 86.20
N SER A 210 54.64 -14.69 86.26
CA SER A 210 53.98 -13.65 85.46
C SER A 210 54.57 -13.49 84.05
N LEU A 211 55.78 -14.02 83.83
CA LEU A 211 56.55 -13.89 82.59
C LEU A 211 56.17 -14.92 81.51
N VAL A 212 55.32 -15.91 81.82
CA VAL A 212 54.90 -16.97 80.88
C VAL A 212 53.38 -17.17 80.99
N PRO A 213 52.63 -17.25 79.88
CA PRO A 213 51.19 -17.52 79.93
C PRO A 213 50.89 -18.91 80.53
N CYS A 214 49.83 -19.01 81.33
CA CYS A 214 49.37 -20.31 81.80
C CYS A 214 48.86 -21.17 80.61
N ASN A 215 48.80 -22.49 80.76
CA ASN A 215 48.43 -23.42 79.68
C ASN A 215 47.11 -23.03 78.97
N ALA A 216 46.09 -22.56 79.71
CA ALA A 216 44.84 -22.07 79.13
C ALA A 216 45.04 -20.80 78.27
N CYS A 217 45.80 -19.82 78.77
CA CYS A 217 46.13 -18.61 78.01
C CYS A 217 46.97 -18.93 76.76
N HIS A 218 47.95 -19.83 76.85
CA HIS A 218 48.74 -20.29 75.72
C HIS A 218 47.88 -21.01 74.66
N GLN A 219 46.93 -21.86 75.06
CA GLN A 219 45.98 -22.49 74.13
C GLN A 219 45.07 -21.46 73.45
N VAL A 220 44.60 -20.44 74.18
CA VAL A 220 43.82 -19.33 73.60
C VAL A 220 44.66 -18.52 72.61
N GLN A 221 45.90 -18.16 72.95
CA GLN A 221 46.83 -17.47 72.05
C GLN A 221 47.11 -18.30 70.80
N SER A 222 47.48 -19.57 70.93
CA SER A 222 47.74 -20.46 69.80
C SER A 222 46.52 -20.63 68.88
N THR A 223 45.31 -20.68 69.45
CA THR A 223 44.06 -20.72 68.67
C THR A 223 43.83 -19.41 67.94
N LEU A 224 43.98 -18.27 68.63
CA LEU A 224 43.82 -16.94 68.07
C LEU A 224 44.83 -16.64 66.95
N ILE A 225 46.06 -17.13 67.07
CA ILE A 225 47.08 -17.03 66.01
C ILE A 225 46.60 -17.82 64.77
N LYS A 226 46.20 -19.08 64.95
CA LYS A 226 45.72 -19.96 63.86
C LYS A 226 44.47 -19.41 63.15
N THR A 227 43.50 -18.86 63.88
CA THR A 227 42.34 -18.21 63.26
C THR A 227 42.72 -16.92 62.53
N GLY A 228 43.76 -16.21 62.99
CA GLY A 228 44.34 -15.07 62.30
C GLY A 228 44.96 -15.42 60.95
N HIS A 229 45.80 -16.45 60.89
CA HIS A 229 46.39 -16.94 59.64
C HIS A 229 45.33 -17.42 58.65
N ALA A 230 44.40 -18.27 59.08
CA ALA A 230 43.34 -18.78 58.20
C ALA A 230 42.40 -17.66 57.68
N LEU A 231 42.20 -16.59 58.45
CA LEU A 231 41.46 -15.40 58.02
C LEU A 231 42.26 -14.56 57.02
N LEU A 232 43.58 -14.40 57.23
CA LEU A 232 44.48 -13.71 56.31
C LEU A 232 44.52 -14.43 54.95
N GLU A 233 44.70 -15.75 54.93
CA GLU A 233 44.66 -16.58 53.72
C GLU A 233 43.31 -16.42 52.98
N LEU A 234 42.19 -16.43 53.70
CA LEU A 234 40.85 -16.26 53.13
C LEU A 234 40.60 -14.85 52.57
N LEU A 235 41.07 -13.79 53.22
CA LEU A 235 40.99 -12.45 52.62
C LEU A 235 41.90 -12.34 51.40
N GLN A 236 43.09 -12.97 51.43
CA GLN A 236 43.99 -13.00 50.28
C GLN A 236 43.41 -13.75 49.08
N SER A 237 42.70 -14.88 49.28
CA SER A 237 42.05 -15.62 48.18
C SER A 237 40.91 -14.82 47.54
N GLU A 238 40.15 -14.05 48.33
CA GLU A 238 39.11 -13.14 47.84
C GLU A 238 39.67 -11.76 47.38
N SER A 239 41.00 -11.61 47.28
CA SER A 239 41.71 -10.36 46.92
C SER A 239 41.43 -9.14 47.83
N LEU A 240 40.93 -9.38 49.04
CA LEU A 240 40.68 -8.37 50.06
C LEU A 240 41.97 -8.05 50.83
N PRO A 241 42.24 -6.78 51.19
CA PRO A 241 43.34 -6.45 52.09
C PRO A 241 43.04 -7.01 53.49
N SER A 242 44.06 -7.48 54.21
CA SER A 242 43.98 -7.87 55.62
C SER A 242 44.57 -6.79 56.54
N SER A 243 43.93 -6.54 57.67
CA SER A 243 44.42 -5.66 58.75
C SER A 243 45.37 -6.41 59.70
N LEU A 244 45.37 -7.74 59.66
CA LEU A 244 46.35 -8.59 60.35
C LEU A 244 47.69 -8.64 59.62
N GLN A 245 47.71 -8.53 58.29
CA GLN A 245 48.94 -8.65 57.49
C GLN A 245 50.12 -7.77 57.97
N PRO A 246 49.94 -6.49 58.36
CA PRO A 246 51.02 -5.67 58.91
C PRO A 246 51.36 -6.01 60.37
N LEU A 247 50.38 -6.50 61.13
CA LEU A 247 50.56 -6.92 62.52
C LEU A 247 51.37 -8.23 62.60
N LEU A 248 51.19 -9.14 61.63
CA LEU A 248 51.94 -10.39 61.51
C LEU A 248 53.46 -10.12 61.52
N VAL A 249 53.90 -9.21 60.63
CA VAL A 249 55.30 -8.80 60.45
C VAL A 249 55.84 -8.02 61.67
N ALA A 250 54.96 -7.33 62.42
CA ALA A 250 55.36 -6.58 63.61
C ALA A 250 55.44 -7.43 64.90
N VAL A 251 54.92 -8.66 64.87
CA VAL A 251 54.82 -9.58 66.02
C VAL A 251 55.59 -10.88 65.77
N GLU A 252 56.24 -11.02 64.61
CA GLU A 252 56.96 -12.23 64.16
C GLU A 252 58.03 -12.68 65.18
N ASP A 253 58.86 -11.75 65.67
CA ASP A 253 59.88 -12.02 66.71
C ASP A 253 59.28 -12.57 68.03
N THR A 254 58.09 -12.12 68.44
CA THR A 254 57.44 -12.59 69.70
C THR A 254 56.58 -13.84 69.48
N LEU A 255 56.12 -14.06 68.25
CA LEU A 255 55.55 -15.32 67.78
C LEU A 255 56.57 -16.46 67.81
N GLU A 256 57.83 -16.21 67.44
CA GLU A 256 58.93 -17.20 67.57
C GLU A 256 59.20 -17.59 69.04
N LEU A 257 59.08 -16.63 69.97
CA LEU A 257 59.15 -16.89 71.42
C LEU A 257 57.87 -17.56 71.99
N GLY A 258 56.85 -17.82 71.16
CA GLY A 258 55.68 -18.64 71.50
C GLY A 258 54.68 -18.00 72.48
N HIS A 259 54.78 -16.69 72.75
CA HIS A 259 53.84 -16.00 73.63
C HIS A 259 53.63 -14.54 73.25
N MET A 260 52.36 -14.14 73.18
CA MET A 260 51.95 -12.75 72.91
C MET A 260 51.77 -11.97 74.22
N THR A 261 52.06 -10.67 74.24
CA THR A 261 51.71 -9.84 75.40
C THR A 261 50.20 -9.60 75.47
N ALA A 262 49.69 -9.15 76.63
CA ALA A 262 48.28 -8.81 76.78
C ALA A 262 47.82 -7.69 75.81
N ALA A 263 48.72 -6.81 75.39
CA ALA A 263 48.45 -5.77 74.40
C ALA A 263 48.32 -6.38 72.99
N ASP A 264 49.26 -7.25 72.59
CA ASP A 264 49.26 -7.88 71.27
C ASP A 264 48.03 -8.77 71.08
N VAL A 265 47.63 -9.54 72.10
CA VAL A 265 46.40 -10.34 72.09
C VAL A 265 45.17 -9.47 71.87
N ALA A 266 45.08 -8.32 72.56
CA ALA A 266 43.98 -7.39 72.40
C ALA A 266 43.97 -6.73 71.02
N GLN A 267 45.13 -6.34 70.49
CA GLN A 267 45.26 -5.74 69.16
C GLN A 267 44.91 -6.76 68.06
N TRP A 268 45.48 -7.96 68.12
CA TRP A 268 45.23 -9.05 67.16
C TRP A 268 43.76 -9.50 67.15
N ALA A 269 43.09 -9.56 68.30
CA ALA A 269 41.65 -9.81 68.37
C ALA A 269 40.82 -8.69 67.72
N ASN A 270 41.24 -7.42 67.86
CA ASN A 270 40.58 -6.28 67.21
C ASN A 270 40.78 -6.26 65.69
N GLU A 271 41.98 -6.59 65.19
CA GLU A 271 42.24 -6.67 63.75
C GLU A 271 41.55 -7.90 63.12
N GLN A 272 41.48 -9.05 63.80
CA GLN A 272 40.62 -10.18 63.38
C GLN A 272 39.15 -9.75 63.28
N LEU A 273 38.63 -9.01 64.26
CA LEU A 273 37.25 -8.54 64.24
C LEU A 273 37.00 -7.53 63.10
N ARG A 274 37.99 -6.74 62.70
CA ARG A 274 37.92 -5.86 61.52
C ARG A 274 37.92 -6.65 60.21
N ASP A 275 38.78 -7.66 60.07
CA ASP A 275 38.86 -8.48 58.87
C ASP A 275 37.62 -9.39 58.70
N MET A 276 37.11 -9.96 59.79
CA MET A 276 35.81 -10.65 59.80
C MET A 276 34.66 -9.74 59.37
N ARG A 277 34.66 -8.46 59.78
CA ARG A 277 33.67 -7.46 59.33
C ARG A 277 33.85 -7.09 57.85
N ARG A 278 35.09 -7.01 57.35
CA ARG A 278 35.40 -6.76 55.94
C ARG A 278 34.90 -7.91 55.06
N LEU A 279 35.17 -9.15 55.45
CA LEU A 279 34.67 -10.36 54.79
C LEU A 279 33.13 -10.45 54.85
N ALA A 280 32.53 -10.22 56.01
CA ALA A 280 31.06 -10.24 56.16
C ALA A 280 30.38 -9.17 55.28
N LYS A 281 30.97 -7.97 55.15
CA LYS A 281 30.48 -6.97 54.20
C LYS A 281 30.64 -7.44 52.75
N HIS A 282 31.80 -7.96 52.37
CA HIS A 282 32.05 -8.43 51.00
C HIS A 282 31.05 -9.54 50.59
N LEU A 283 30.81 -10.53 51.46
CA LEU A 283 29.82 -11.58 51.23
C LEU A 283 28.38 -11.06 51.12
N GLN A 284 28.07 -9.91 51.73
CA GLN A 284 26.78 -9.23 51.59
C GLN A 284 26.72 -8.44 50.27
N ASP A 285 27.73 -7.61 49.97
CA ASP A 285 27.85 -6.86 48.72
C ASP A 285 27.77 -7.80 47.48
N VAL A 286 28.40 -8.98 47.55
CA VAL A 286 28.33 -10.04 46.52
C VAL A 286 26.93 -10.63 46.42
N ARG A 287 26.27 -10.95 47.55
CA ARG A 287 24.90 -11.48 47.56
C ARG A 287 23.90 -10.50 46.93
N ASP A 288 24.01 -9.23 47.31
CA ASP A 288 23.13 -8.15 46.86
C ASP A 288 23.41 -7.77 45.38
N THR A 289 24.56 -8.15 44.83
CA THR A 289 24.86 -8.04 43.40
C THR A 289 24.39 -9.27 42.60
N VAL A 290 24.59 -10.48 43.12
CA VAL A 290 24.29 -11.74 42.42
C VAL A 290 22.78 -11.97 42.26
N GLN A 291 21.96 -11.58 43.24
CA GLN A 291 20.51 -11.80 43.15
C GLN A 291 19.84 -10.96 42.03
N PRO A 292 20.03 -9.63 41.94
CA PRO A 292 19.51 -8.83 40.82
C PRO A 292 20.03 -9.28 39.44
N LEU A 293 21.27 -9.78 39.35
CA LEU A 293 21.80 -10.33 38.10
C LEU A 293 21.09 -11.62 37.68
N ARG A 294 20.71 -12.48 38.63
CA ARG A 294 19.90 -13.69 38.34
C ARG A 294 18.49 -13.33 37.91
N ASP A 295 17.85 -12.38 38.59
CA ASP A 295 16.49 -11.94 38.27
C ASP A 295 16.44 -11.22 36.91
N GLY A 296 17.45 -10.39 36.61
CA GLY A 296 17.63 -9.75 35.32
C GLY A 296 17.91 -10.75 34.18
N LEU A 297 18.71 -11.79 34.42
CA LEU A 297 18.93 -12.88 33.46
C LEU A 297 17.61 -13.61 33.16
N ALA A 298 16.87 -14.02 34.19
CA ALA A 298 15.59 -14.71 34.02
C ALA A 298 14.56 -13.86 33.25
N ALA A 299 14.52 -12.55 33.51
CA ALA A 299 13.69 -11.61 32.76
C ALA A 299 14.11 -11.53 31.27
N ALA A 300 15.41 -11.37 31.00
CA ALA A 300 15.93 -11.30 29.63
C ALA A 300 15.70 -12.61 28.83
N GLU A 301 15.79 -13.77 29.49
CA GLU A 301 15.43 -15.05 28.87
C GLU A 301 13.94 -15.15 28.57
N ALA A 302 13.05 -14.73 29.49
CA ALA A 302 11.62 -14.70 29.24
C ALA A 302 11.25 -13.75 28.08
N GLU A 303 11.91 -12.60 27.96
CA GLU A 303 11.76 -11.72 26.80
C GLU A 303 12.26 -12.35 25.51
N ARG A 304 13.43 -13.02 25.51
CA ARG A 304 13.96 -13.76 24.36
C ARG A 304 12.96 -14.81 23.85
N GLU A 305 12.38 -15.60 24.75
CA GLU A 305 11.37 -16.61 24.39
C GLU A 305 10.06 -15.96 23.89
N ARG A 306 9.66 -14.81 24.46
CA ARG A 306 8.53 -14.02 23.98
C ARG A 306 8.75 -13.43 22.59
N PHE A 307 9.98 -13.02 22.26
CA PHE A 307 10.33 -12.53 20.91
C PHE A 307 10.45 -13.67 19.90
N ARG A 308 11.07 -14.80 20.25
CA ARG A 308 11.07 -16.04 19.44
C ARG A 308 9.64 -16.47 19.09
N SER A 309 8.78 -16.51 20.10
CA SER A 309 7.35 -16.84 19.97
C SER A 309 6.52 -15.81 19.19
N GLN A 310 7.03 -14.59 18.98
CA GLN A 310 6.44 -13.60 18.06
C GLN A 310 6.93 -13.81 16.64
N LEU A 311 8.25 -13.96 16.44
CA LEU A 311 8.89 -14.16 15.15
C LEU A 311 8.37 -15.42 14.45
N GLU A 312 8.20 -16.52 15.18
CA GLU A 312 7.59 -17.74 14.63
C GLU A 312 6.15 -17.52 14.14
N ARG A 313 5.36 -16.70 14.84
CA ARG A 313 3.97 -16.43 14.44
C ARG A 313 3.92 -15.54 13.21
N THR A 314 4.67 -14.44 13.18
CA THR A 314 4.73 -13.57 12.00
C THR A 314 5.32 -14.30 10.79
N GLN A 315 6.27 -15.21 10.97
CA GLN A 315 6.78 -16.08 9.89
C GLN A 315 5.73 -17.07 9.37
N LYS A 316 4.95 -17.70 10.26
CA LYS A 316 3.85 -18.61 9.89
C LYS A 316 2.71 -17.85 9.18
N GLU A 317 2.34 -16.67 9.68
CA GLU A 317 1.36 -15.77 9.08
C GLU A 317 1.82 -15.28 7.69
N PHE A 318 3.07 -14.83 7.56
CA PHE A 318 3.66 -14.42 6.27
C PHE A 318 3.65 -15.55 5.25
N LYS A 319 4.06 -16.77 5.65
CA LYS A 319 4.02 -17.95 4.77
C LYS A 319 2.60 -18.24 4.28
N GLN A 320 1.59 -18.20 5.17
CA GLN A 320 0.19 -18.39 4.78
C GLN A 320 -0.33 -17.29 3.85
N GLN A 321 0.13 -16.04 3.99
CA GLN A 321 -0.23 -14.98 3.04
C GLN A 321 0.44 -15.19 1.68
N MET A 322 1.71 -15.61 1.63
CA MET A 322 2.37 -15.97 0.38
C MET A 322 1.67 -17.12 -0.35
N GLU A 323 1.25 -18.16 0.38
CA GLU A 323 0.48 -19.29 -0.17
C GLU A 323 -0.88 -18.83 -0.73
N LYS A 324 -1.60 -17.96 -0.01
CA LYS A 324 -2.86 -17.35 -0.49
C LYS A 324 -2.66 -16.46 -1.71
N HIS A 325 -1.60 -15.63 -1.72
CA HIS A 325 -1.28 -14.80 -2.88
C HIS A 325 -0.92 -15.65 -4.11
N GLN A 326 -0.16 -16.73 -3.94
CA GLN A 326 0.16 -17.65 -5.04
C GLN A 326 -1.08 -18.35 -5.60
N ALA A 327 -1.99 -18.82 -4.74
CA ALA A 327 -3.26 -19.40 -5.16
C ALA A 327 -4.13 -18.40 -5.94
N ASN A 328 -4.23 -17.15 -5.45
CA ASN A 328 -4.96 -16.07 -6.12
C ASN A 328 -4.35 -15.73 -7.49
N ILE A 329 -3.01 -15.70 -7.62
CA ILE A 329 -2.33 -15.47 -8.90
C ILE A 329 -2.69 -16.57 -9.91
N VAL A 330 -2.59 -17.85 -9.52
CA VAL A 330 -2.94 -18.99 -10.39
C VAL A 330 -4.41 -18.95 -10.82
N GLN A 331 -5.33 -18.57 -9.91
CA GLN A 331 -6.75 -18.41 -10.23
C GLN A 331 -6.97 -17.26 -11.23
N LEU A 332 -6.32 -16.10 -11.03
CA LEU A 332 -6.43 -14.95 -11.93
C LEU A 332 -5.82 -15.24 -13.31
N GLU A 333 -4.69 -15.95 -13.39
CA GLU A 333 -4.12 -16.42 -14.65
C GLU A 333 -5.06 -17.37 -15.39
N PHE A 334 -5.71 -18.30 -14.68
CA PHE A 334 -6.66 -19.23 -15.29
C PHE A 334 -7.91 -18.51 -15.83
N SER A 335 -8.47 -17.56 -15.06
CA SER A 335 -9.56 -16.70 -15.50
C SER A 335 -9.17 -15.85 -16.72
N LEU A 336 -7.98 -15.23 -16.70
CA LEU A 336 -7.46 -14.43 -17.80
C LEU A 336 -7.28 -15.26 -19.09
N ARG A 337 -6.62 -16.42 -19.01
CA ARG A 337 -6.43 -17.34 -20.16
C ARG A 337 -7.75 -17.86 -20.71
N THR A 338 -8.79 -17.96 -19.88
CA THR A 338 -10.13 -18.40 -20.29
C THR A 338 -10.91 -17.28 -20.97
N SER A 339 -10.84 -16.05 -20.44
CA SER A 339 -11.40 -14.86 -21.09
C SER A 339 -10.70 -14.54 -22.42
N GLN A 340 -9.38 -14.69 -22.51
CA GLN A 340 -8.63 -14.53 -23.75
C GLN A 340 -9.05 -15.54 -24.83
N ARG A 341 -9.34 -16.79 -24.44
CA ARG A 341 -9.88 -17.81 -25.36
C ARG A 341 -11.26 -17.42 -25.87
N SER A 342 -12.20 -17.07 -24.99
CA SER A 342 -13.55 -16.68 -25.43
C SER A 342 -13.56 -15.42 -26.30
N VAL A 343 -12.74 -14.40 -25.99
CA VAL A 343 -12.59 -13.21 -26.85
C VAL A 343 -12.09 -13.61 -28.25
N LYS A 344 -11.04 -14.43 -28.34
CA LYS A 344 -10.49 -14.90 -29.63
C LYS A 344 -11.50 -15.72 -30.42
N GLU A 345 -12.29 -16.56 -29.76
CA GLU A 345 -13.39 -17.30 -30.40
C GLU A 345 -14.49 -16.36 -30.94
N THR A 346 -14.88 -15.32 -30.18
CA THR A 346 -15.86 -14.33 -30.66
C THR A 346 -15.32 -13.48 -31.81
N GLU A 347 -14.03 -13.11 -31.78
CA GLU A 347 -13.37 -12.38 -32.87
C GLU A 347 -13.35 -13.22 -34.15
N GLN A 348 -13.03 -14.51 -34.06
CA GLN A 348 -13.02 -15.41 -35.21
C GLN A 348 -14.42 -15.58 -35.83
N ARG A 349 -15.48 -15.69 -35.01
CA ARG A 349 -16.87 -15.71 -35.50
C ARG A 349 -17.24 -14.42 -36.21
N LEU A 350 -17.01 -13.27 -35.56
CA LEU A 350 -17.33 -11.95 -36.12
C LEU A 350 -16.56 -11.67 -37.42
N GLN A 351 -15.31 -12.13 -37.54
CA GLN A 351 -14.57 -12.05 -38.80
C GLN A 351 -15.22 -12.87 -39.91
N GLU A 352 -15.71 -14.09 -39.65
CA GLU A 352 -16.35 -14.89 -40.69
C GLU A 352 -17.76 -14.40 -41.04
N GLU A 353 -18.54 -13.93 -40.06
CA GLU A 353 -19.79 -13.19 -40.29
C GLU A 353 -19.53 -11.96 -41.19
N GLN A 354 -18.45 -11.21 -40.95
CA GLN A 354 -18.08 -10.10 -41.83
C GLN A 354 -17.66 -10.55 -43.24
N ARG A 355 -17.00 -11.72 -43.40
CA ARG A 355 -16.69 -12.29 -44.73
C ARG A 355 -17.95 -12.78 -45.45
N GLN A 356 -18.89 -13.37 -44.73
CA GLN A 356 -20.18 -13.82 -45.25
C GLN A 356 -21.01 -12.63 -45.73
N LEU A 357 -21.21 -11.62 -44.89
CA LEU A 357 -21.96 -10.40 -45.24
C LEU A 357 -21.34 -9.65 -46.44
N LYS A 358 -20.01 -9.60 -46.55
CA LYS A 358 -19.32 -9.04 -47.73
C LYS A 358 -19.60 -9.83 -49.01
N ARG A 359 -19.67 -11.16 -48.93
CA ARG A 359 -20.01 -12.02 -50.09
C ARG A 359 -21.48 -11.82 -50.49
N GLU A 360 -22.40 -11.79 -49.53
CA GLU A 360 -23.83 -11.55 -49.76
C GLU A 360 -24.10 -10.15 -50.37
N MET A 361 -23.43 -9.11 -49.86
CA MET A 361 -23.52 -7.74 -50.37
C MET A 361 -23.14 -7.68 -51.86
N LEU A 362 -22.01 -8.29 -52.26
CA LEU A 362 -21.56 -8.30 -53.65
C LEU A 362 -22.55 -9.05 -54.57
N CYS A 363 -23.09 -10.20 -54.15
CA CYS A 363 -24.10 -10.92 -54.92
C CYS A 363 -25.41 -10.14 -55.07
N LEU A 364 -25.79 -9.33 -54.06
CA LEU A 364 -26.94 -8.43 -54.14
C LEU A 364 -26.67 -7.22 -55.06
N GLU A 365 -25.46 -6.68 -55.06
CA GLU A 365 -25.04 -5.59 -55.97
C GLU A 365 -25.03 -6.06 -57.44
N GLU A 366 -24.52 -7.26 -57.72
CA GLU A 366 -24.57 -7.91 -59.04
C GLU A 366 -26.03 -8.14 -59.48
N SER A 367 -26.86 -8.72 -58.60
CA SER A 367 -28.29 -8.96 -58.87
C SER A 367 -29.05 -7.65 -59.17
N ASN A 368 -28.78 -6.60 -58.40
CA ASN A 368 -29.37 -5.27 -58.57
C ASN A 368 -28.93 -4.62 -59.89
N SER A 369 -27.67 -4.83 -60.30
CA SER A 369 -27.14 -4.37 -61.58
C SER A 369 -27.82 -5.07 -62.76
N SER A 370 -27.94 -6.40 -62.73
CA SER A 370 -28.67 -7.15 -63.76
C SER A 370 -30.17 -6.79 -63.82
N LEU A 371 -30.79 -6.42 -62.69
CA LEU A 371 -32.17 -5.92 -62.68
C LEU A 371 -32.28 -4.53 -63.32
N LYS A 372 -31.32 -3.63 -63.10
CA LYS A 372 -31.28 -2.31 -63.76
C LYS A 372 -31.12 -2.44 -65.29
N GLU A 373 -30.25 -3.34 -65.75
CA GLU A 373 -30.10 -3.63 -67.18
C GLU A 373 -31.40 -4.14 -67.81
N LYS A 374 -32.11 -5.05 -67.13
CA LYS A 374 -33.41 -5.56 -67.58
C LYS A 374 -34.48 -4.48 -67.60
N VAL A 375 -34.52 -3.59 -66.61
CA VAL A 375 -35.45 -2.45 -66.57
C VAL A 375 -35.15 -1.46 -67.72
N ALA A 376 -33.88 -1.15 -67.97
CA ALA A 376 -33.49 -0.30 -69.10
C ALA A 376 -33.93 -0.92 -70.45
N ALA A 377 -33.59 -2.19 -70.70
CA ALA A 377 -33.99 -2.89 -71.92
C ALA A 377 -35.52 -3.00 -72.10
N GLN A 378 -36.28 -3.14 -71.01
CA GLN A 378 -37.75 -3.08 -71.04
C GLN A 378 -38.26 -1.67 -71.35
N GLN A 379 -37.61 -0.63 -70.84
CA GLN A 379 -38.00 0.76 -71.08
C GLN A 379 -37.68 1.21 -72.52
N ASP A 380 -36.54 0.79 -73.07
CA ASP A 380 -36.19 0.98 -74.48
C ASP A 380 -37.18 0.25 -75.40
N GLY A 381 -37.56 -0.99 -75.05
CA GLY A 381 -38.58 -1.76 -75.78
C GLY A 381 -39.98 -1.12 -75.74
N LEU A 382 -40.36 -0.50 -74.61
CA LEU A 382 -41.60 0.27 -74.50
C LEU A 382 -41.57 1.53 -75.38
N GLN A 383 -40.45 2.26 -75.42
CA GLN A 383 -40.30 3.42 -76.32
C GLN A 383 -40.38 3.02 -77.79
N ALA A 384 -39.77 1.88 -78.18
CA ALA A 384 -39.87 1.37 -79.54
C ALA A 384 -41.33 1.05 -79.93
N LEU A 385 -42.07 0.35 -79.06
CA LEU A 385 -43.49 0.04 -79.28
C LEU A 385 -44.37 1.30 -79.29
N GLU A 386 -44.04 2.33 -78.50
CA GLU A 386 -44.72 3.62 -78.53
C GLU A 386 -44.46 4.36 -79.85
N CYS A 387 -43.22 4.34 -80.37
CA CYS A 387 -42.90 4.85 -81.70
C CYS A 387 -43.66 4.12 -82.82
N GLU A 388 -43.69 2.78 -82.79
CA GLU A 388 -44.46 1.98 -83.77
C GLU A 388 -45.96 2.27 -83.71
N ASN A 389 -46.54 2.38 -82.51
CA ASN A 389 -47.95 2.75 -82.32
C ASN A 389 -48.27 4.12 -82.91
N ASN A 390 -47.41 5.13 -82.67
CA ASN A 390 -47.56 6.45 -83.26
C ASN A 390 -47.48 6.45 -84.80
N VAL A 391 -46.57 5.65 -85.39
CA VAL A 391 -46.49 5.46 -86.86
C VAL A 391 -47.74 4.76 -87.41
N LEU A 392 -48.23 3.72 -86.74
CA LEU A 392 -49.46 3.02 -87.12
C LEU A 392 -50.69 3.94 -87.03
N GLN A 393 -50.78 4.79 -86.01
CA GLN A 393 -51.87 5.77 -85.90
C GLN A 393 -51.88 6.77 -87.07
N GLU A 394 -50.72 7.33 -87.47
CA GLU A 394 -50.70 8.25 -88.61
C GLU A 394 -50.94 7.54 -89.95
N LYS A 395 -50.55 6.26 -90.07
CA LYS A 395 -50.92 5.42 -91.22
C LYS A 395 -52.43 5.16 -91.28
N VAL A 396 -53.08 4.88 -90.15
CA VAL A 396 -54.55 4.74 -90.06
C VAL A 396 -55.25 6.05 -90.42
N ARG A 397 -54.78 7.20 -89.89
CA ARG A 397 -55.30 8.53 -90.27
C ARG A 397 -55.14 8.79 -91.77
N THR A 398 -54.04 8.34 -92.38
CA THR A 398 -53.79 8.51 -93.82
C THR A 398 -54.71 7.63 -94.67
N LEU A 399 -54.82 6.34 -94.34
CA LEU A 399 -55.76 5.43 -94.99
C LEU A 399 -57.20 5.92 -94.90
N HIS A 400 -57.62 6.51 -93.77
CA HIS A 400 -58.95 7.07 -93.63
C HIS A 400 -59.16 8.31 -94.52
N ARG A 401 -58.15 9.17 -94.70
CA ARG A 401 -58.20 10.29 -95.69
C ARG A 401 -58.30 9.78 -97.14
N GLU A 402 -57.64 8.66 -97.45
CA GLU A 402 -57.69 8.00 -98.76
C GLU A 402 -59.05 7.33 -99.00
N GLU A 403 -59.63 6.66 -97.99
CA GLU A 403 -60.99 6.12 -97.99
C GLU A 403 -62.02 7.24 -98.25
N ASP A 404 -61.91 8.36 -97.52
CA ASP A 404 -62.72 9.56 -97.68
C ASP A 404 -62.62 10.14 -99.11
N ALA A 405 -61.47 10.03 -99.77
CA ALA A 405 -61.24 10.46 -101.15
C ALA A 405 -61.83 9.45 -102.15
N CYS A 406 -61.68 8.15 -101.91
CA CYS A 406 -62.30 7.08 -102.69
C CYS A 406 -63.83 7.18 -102.66
N CYS A 407 -64.45 7.47 -101.51
CA CYS A 407 -65.89 7.70 -101.42
C CYS A 407 -66.35 8.90 -102.28
N LYS A 408 -65.60 10.02 -102.27
CA LYS A 408 -65.88 11.21 -103.10
C LYS A 408 -65.70 10.92 -104.59
N LEU A 409 -64.68 10.15 -104.96
CA LEU A 409 -64.46 9.68 -106.33
C LEU A 409 -65.57 8.72 -106.78
N GLN A 410 -66.02 7.80 -105.93
CA GLN A 410 -67.07 6.84 -106.27
C GLN A 410 -68.45 7.52 -106.39
N GLN A 411 -68.75 8.54 -105.58
CA GLN A 411 -69.91 9.41 -105.77
C GLN A 411 -69.84 10.17 -107.11
N SER A 412 -68.64 10.66 -107.48
CA SER A 412 -68.40 11.34 -108.75
C SER A 412 -68.55 10.39 -109.95
N ILE A 413 -68.10 9.14 -109.81
CA ILE A 413 -68.28 8.08 -110.82
C ILE A 413 -69.78 7.77 -110.97
N GLN A 414 -70.53 7.53 -109.89
CA GLN A 414 -71.98 7.31 -109.97
C GLN A 414 -72.72 8.49 -110.60
N GLN A 415 -72.28 9.72 -110.32
CA GLN A 415 -72.83 10.91 -110.96
C GLN A 415 -72.55 10.91 -112.47
N LEU A 416 -71.32 10.61 -112.90
CA LEU A 416 -70.94 10.51 -114.32
C LEU A 416 -71.62 9.33 -115.02
N GLU A 417 -71.78 8.17 -114.37
CA GLU A 417 -72.52 7.01 -114.87
C GLU A 417 -74.01 7.35 -115.08
N SER A 418 -74.62 8.12 -114.16
CA SER A 418 -75.99 8.60 -114.34
C SER A 418 -76.12 9.59 -115.51
N GLN A 419 -75.15 10.50 -115.69
CA GLN A 419 -75.10 11.42 -116.83
C GLN A 419 -74.87 10.67 -118.15
N ILE A 420 -73.95 9.71 -118.18
CA ILE A 420 -73.71 8.85 -119.35
C ILE A 420 -75.00 8.10 -119.68
N SER A 421 -75.64 7.45 -118.71
CA SER A 421 -76.92 6.75 -118.90
C SER A 421 -78.03 7.67 -119.44
N GLU A 422 -78.10 8.91 -118.97
CA GLU A 422 -79.04 9.91 -119.48
C GLU A 422 -78.70 10.32 -120.93
N THR A 423 -77.42 10.56 -121.25
CA THR A 423 -76.99 10.88 -122.62
C THR A 423 -77.15 9.70 -123.58
N GLN A 424 -76.98 8.47 -123.10
CA GLN A 424 -77.24 7.22 -123.82
C GLN A 424 -78.72 7.14 -124.17
N LEU A 425 -79.62 7.38 -123.20
CA LEU A 425 -81.06 7.42 -123.41
C LEU A 425 -81.48 8.54 -124.37
N ARG A 426 -80.85 9.73 -124.30
CA ARG A 426 -81.05 10.82 -125.27
C ARG A 426 -80.56 10.40 -126.67
N PHE A 427 -79.39 9.77 -126.78
CA PHE A 427 -78.83 9.31 -128.04
C PHE A 427 -79.69 8.21 -128.68
N ASP A 428 -80.14 7.22 -127.90
CA ASP A 428 -81.00 6.14 -128.39
C ASP A 428 -82.38 6.68 -128.82
N LYS A 429 -82.89 7.71 -128.15
CA LYS A 429 -84.10 8.45 -128.57
C LYS A 429 -83.89 9.19 -129.89
N GLU A 430 -82.70 9.74 -130.13
CA GLU A 430 -82.34 10.41 -131.39
C GLU A 430 -82.02 9.41 -132.52
N ASN A 431 -81.43 8.26 -132.20
CA ASN A 431 -81.20 7.13 -133.09
C ASN A 431 -82.52 6.46 -133.51
N ALA A 432 -83.50 6.37 -132.59
CA ALA A 432 -84.85 5.94 -132.89
C ALA A 432 -85.58 6.92 -133.83
N LYS A 433 -85.47 8.24 -133.61
CA LYS A 433 -85.94 9.26 -134.57
C LYS A 433 -85.25 9.11 -135.92
N TYR A 434 -83.93 8.93 -135.94
CA TYR A 434 -83.14 8.79 -137.17
C TYR A 434 -83.57 7.55 -137.97
N ARG A 435 -83.71 6.39 -137.33
CA ARG A 435 -84.25 5.17 -137.96
C ARG A 435 -85.68 5.36 -138.46
N SER A 436 -86.52 6.07 -137.70
CA SER A 436 -87.88 6.45 -138.14
C SER A 436 -87.86 7.38 -139.36
N ALA A 437 -86.87 8.26 -139.49
CA ALA A 437 -86.69 9.12 -140.65
C ALA A 437 -86.17 8.36 -141.87
N CYS A 438 -85.23 7.42 -141.70
CA CYS A 438 -84.79 6.53 -142.78
C CYS A 438 -85.95 5.69 -143.34
N HIS A 439 -86.82 5.14 -142.49
CA HIS A 439 -88.03 4.43 -142.93
C HIS A 439 -89.09 5.33 -143.60
N GLN A 440 -88.98 6.65 -143.53
CA GLN A 440 -89.83 7.59 -144.27
C GLN A 440 -89.25 8.02 -145.62
N GLN A 441 -88.11 7.46 -146.04
CA GLN A 441 -87.41 7.83 -147.28
C GLN A 441 -87.27 6.67 -148.29
N GLU A 442 -87.94 5.54 -148.04
CA GLU A 442 -88.06 4.39 -148.96
C GLU A 442 -89.54 4.12 -149.30
N SER A 443 -90.24 5.16 -149.77
CA SER A 443 -91.60 5.13 -150.36
C SER A 443 -91.76 6.25 -151.38
#